data_AF-G5F3D2-F1
#
_entry.id   AF-G5F3D2-F1
#
_cell.length_a   1.000
_cell.length_b   1.000
_cell.length_c   1.000
_cell.angle_alpha   90.00
_cell.angle_beta   90.00
_cell.angle_gamma   90.00
#
_symmetry.space_group_name_H-M   'P 1'
#
loop_
_entity.id
_entity.type
_entity.pdbx_description
1 polymer ?
#
loop_
_entity_poly.entity_id
_entity_poly.type
_entity_poly.pdbx_seq_one_letter_code
_entity_poly.pdbx_strand_id
1 'polypeptide(L)'
;MAAGKIAKKVLYDIADAIRTQNGTQTRYKPADMPAAIATLDGTNAGNPLIVGYTGTDTGVLGAGHFTRIGDAIRGQNGSTTVYKPEDMAAVILALSWDTGLKPRAVLLSDGTLEFNYLDGRQSTIGGTPVNAYEVDPAGYSSASARPWDGVRLDLARVVIDSSFASVSVTNIDYWFNGMQSITEVAGFQYLQGATSAKQCFVSCTKLETIWANEFDASSITSSSLMFYSCNKLVGGTGTGCPYSGSATYAKLGDGGLLTDPAADHRVWVYGYLYDDGELVVQATSCVDSARTLLAGGRLCANAVYQTAGAMPWYDNRSSMRTVTFEVDMASVALLNMCYWFYSMSAITTVTGLDSLANVSKMRYTFASCTGLTSLDFRGFDPSHLTDLFYCFSGSKNITTIYADSTWALPTSGISGSQCFYSCNALVGGNGTTWTSSKTSYTYFRIDTASTPGYLRSIEFPNATP
;
A
#
# COMPACT_ATOMS: atom_id res chain seq x y z
N MET A 1 -12.11 23.92 37.43
CA MET A 1 -12.79 23.04 38.41
C MET A 1 -11.93 22.98 39.67
N ALA A 2 -12.52 23.32 40.82
CA ALA A 2 -11.80 23.52 42.08
C ALA A 2 -11.18 22.22 42.62
N ALA A 3 -10.04 22.34 43.31
CA ALA A 3 -9.41 21.21 43.99
C ALA A 3 -10.32 20.72 45.12
N GLY A 4 -10.74 19.45 45.05
CA GLY A 4 -11.56 18.82 46.08
C GLY A 4 -10.72 18.38 47.28
N LYS A 5 -11.35 18.21 48.45
CA LYS A 5 -10.74 17.48 49.56
C LYS A 5 -10.80 15.99 49.25
N ILE A 6 -9.66 15.31 49.24
CA ILE A 6 -9.55 13.87 49.01
C ILE A 6 -8.98 13.21 50.26
N ALA A 7 -9.53 12.04 50.62
CA ALA A 7 -8.98 11.22 51.69
C ALA A 7 -7.59 10.72 51.31
N LYS A 8 -6.61 10.91 52.19
CA LYS A 8 -5.22 10.47 51.97
C LYS A 8 -5.15 8.98 51.66
N LYS A 9 -6.04 8.18 52.26
CA LYS A 9 -6.20 6.75 52.00
C LYS A 9 -6.32 6.39 50.52
N VAL A 10 -7.07 7.16 49.72
CA VAL A 10 -7.25 6.88 48.29
C VAL A 10 -5.91 6.83 47.54
N LEU A 11 -4.99 7.75 47.84
CA LEU A 11 -3.67 7.78 47.21
C LEU A 11 -2.79 6.61 47.66
N TYR A 12 -2.91 6.18 48.92
CA TYR A 12 -2.20 5.00 49.41
C TYR A 12 -2.73 3.72 48.79
N ASP A 13 -4.06 3.58 48.67
CA ASP A 13 -4.71 2.43 48.03
C ASP A 13 -4.28 2.32 46.56
N ILE A 14 -4.26 3.42 45.80
CA ILE A 14 -3.76 3.43 44.40
C ILE A 14 -2.29 3.04 44.36
N ALA A 15 -1.45 3.60 45.23
CA ALA A 15 -0.03 3.28 45.24
C ALA A 15 0.25 1.82 45.65
N ASP A 16 -0.50 1.28 46.60
CA ASP A 16 -0.44 -0.13 47.01
C ASP A 16 -0.94 -1.06 45.88
N ALA A 17 -1.98 -0.66 45.13
CA ALA A 17 -2.45 -1.38 43.95
C ALA A 17 -1.38 -1.46 42.84
N ILE A 18 -0.73 -0.33 42.52
CA ILE A 18 0.38 -0.30 41.54
C ILE A 18 1.52 -1.21 42.00
N ARG A 19 1.93 -1.09 43.26
CA ARG A 19 2.99 -1.94 43.83
C ARG A 19 2.62 -3.42 43.78
N THR A 20 1.38 -3.76 44.11
CA THR A 20 0.88 -5.13 44.02
C THR A 20 1.05 -5.68 42.60
N GLN A 21 0.74 -4.88 41.57
CA GLN A 21 0.82 -5.32 40.18
C GLN A 21 2.25 -5.37 39.59
N ASN A 22 3.25 -4.76 40.23
CA ASN A 22 4.65 -4.79 39.75
C ASN A 22 5.68 -5.26 40.79
N GLY A 23 5.22 -5.78 41.93
CA GLY A 23 6.03 -6.40 42.98
C GLY A 23 7.11 -5.51 43.63
N THR A 24 7.07 -4.18 43.48
CA THR A 24 8.14 -3.27 43.93
C THR A 24 7.97 -2.74 45.36
N GLN A 25 9.09 -2.35 45.97
CA GLN A 25 9.16 -1.62 47.25
C GLN A 25 9.11 -0.09 47.08
N THR A 26 9.06 0.41 45.84
CA THR A 26 9.12 1.84 45.51
C THR A 26 7.88 2.61 45.98
N ARG A 27 8.10 3.74 46.66
CA ARG A 27 7.03 4.68 47.05
C ARG A 27 6.73 5.64 45.92
N TYR A 28 5.47 5.74 45.52
CA TYR A 28 5.01 6.65 44.47
C TYR A 28 4.45 7.95 45.04
N LYS A 29 4.86 9.10 44.49
CA LYS A 29 4.12 10.35 44.68
C LYS A 29 2.93 10.37 43.72
N PRO A 30 1.85 11.10 44.02
CA PRO A 30 0.69 11.19 43.13
C PRO A 30 1.00 11.58 41.69
N ALA A 31 2.05 12.39 41.47
CA ALA A 31 2.50 12.79 40.13
C ALA A 31 3.15 11.66 39.32
N ASP A 32 3.70 10.63 39.98
CA ASP A 32 4.45 9.54 39.34
C ASP A 32 3.55 8.32 39.05
N MET A 33 2.41 8.22 39.73
CA MET A 33 1.48 7.09 39.60
C MET A 33 0.99 6.83 38.16
N PRO A 34 0.64 7.84 37.34
CA PRO A 34 0.20 7.59 35.96
C PRO A 34 1.26 6.87 35.12
N ALA A 35 2.53 7.29 35.23
CA ALA A 35 3.62 6.67 34.49
C ALA A 35 3.86 5.22 34.97
N ALA A 36 3.81 4.98 36.27
CA ALA A 36 3.95 3.65 36.84
C ALA A 36 2.81 2.71 36.40
N ILE A 37 1.56 3.19 36.30
CA ILE A 37 0.43 2.42 35.78
C ILE A 37 0.63 2.06 34.31
N ALA A 38 1.12 3.01 33.49
CA ALA A 38 1.36 2.78 32.07
C ALA A 38 2.46 1.72 31.80
N THR A 39 3.32 1.43 32.80
CA THR A 39 4.38 0.42 32.70
C THR A 39 4.02 -0.94 33.29
N LEU A 40 2.84 -1.11 33.88
CA LEU A 40 2.43 -2.41 34.42
C LEU A 40 2.27 -3.45 33.30
N ASP A 41 2.69 -4.68 33.57
CA ASP A 41 2.77 -5.77 32.58
C ASP A 41 2.13 -7.09 33.04
N GLY A 42 1.68 -7.16 34.28
CA GLY A 42 0.99 -8.33 34.83
C GLY A 42 1.82 -9.49 35.28
N THR A 43 3.14 -9.31 35.26
CA THR A 43 4.07 -10.33 35.73
C THR A 43 3.88 -10.61 37.23
N ASN A 44 3.44 -9.61 38.02
CA ASN A 44 3.21 -9.69 39.46
C ASN A 44 4.40 -10.31 40.24
N ALA A 45 5.62 -10.15 39.70
CA ALA A 45 6.81 -10.77 40.25
C ALA A 45 7.45 -9.88 41.33
N GLY A 46 7.71 -10.45 42.51
CA GLY A 46 8.42 -9.77 43.60
C GLY A 46 7.62 -9.68 44.90
N ASN A 47 8.12 -8.87 45.83
CA ASN A 47 7.53 -8.66 47.16
C ASN A 47 7.09 -7.19 47.27
N PRO A 48 5.80 -6.88 47.07
CA PRO A 48 5.33 -5.50 47.08
C PRO A 48 5.33 -4.90 48.49
N LEU A 49 5.65 -3.61 48.61
CA LEU A 49 5.38 -2.86 49.84
C LEU A 49 3.88 -2.58 49.95
N ILE A 50 3.21 -3.20 50.92
CA ILE A 50 1.83 -2.88 51.28
C ILE A 50 1.85 -1.97 52.50
N VAL A 51 1.47 -0.71 52.32
CA VAL A 51 1.44 0.25 53.44
C VAL A 51 0.15 0.11 54.24
N GLY A 52 -0.99 -0.19 53.60
CA GLY A 52 -2.25 -0.47 54.28
C GLY A 52 -2.73 0.69 55.16
N TYR A 53 -2.62 1.93 54.68
CA TYR A 53 -2.93 3.12 55.47
C TYR A 53 -4.41 3.17 55.88
N THR A 54 -4.68 3.30 57.18
CA THR A 54 -6.03 3.31 57.77
C THR A 54 -6.47 4.67 58.31
N GLY A 55 -5.65 5.72 58.17
CA GLY A 55 -5.97 7.05 58.67
C GLY A 55 -7.11 7.73 57.89
N THR A 56 -7.79 8.65 58.55
CA THR A 56 -8.97 9.39 58.02
C THR A 56 -8.63 10.81 57.55
N ASP A 57 -7.35 11.18 57.57
CA ASP A 57 -6.89 12.51 57.19
C ASP A 57 -7.23 12.85 55.73
N THR A 58 -7.58 14.10 55.48
CA THR A 58 -7.89 14.61 54.13
C THR A 58 -6.90 15.69 53.71
N GLY A 59 -6.67 15.81 52.40
CA GLY A 59 -5.81 16.83 51.81
C GLY A 59 -6.44 17.39 50.53
N VAL A 60 -5.84 18.46 49.99
CA VAL A 60 -6.29 19.07 48.74
C VAL A 60 -5.31 18.68 47.63
N LEU A 61 -5.83 18.10 46.55
CA LEU A 61 -5.06 17.75 45.36
C LEU A 61 -5.77 18.26 44.11
N GLY A 62 -5.01 18.75 43.12
CA GLY A 62 -5.59 19.23 41.87
C GLY A 62 -6.24 18.10 41.08
N ALA A 63 -7.47 18.32 40.58
CA ALA A 63 -8.29 17.32 39.90
C ALA A 63 -7.58 16.65 38.71
N GLY A 64 -6.67 17.36 38.03
CA GLY A 64 -5.90 16.83 36.89
C GLY A 64 -5.03 15.61 37.21
N HIS A 65 -4.68 15.35 38.48
CA HIS A 65 -3.94 14.15 38.86
C HIS A 65 -4.77 12.88 38.65
N PHE A 66 -6.03 12.88 39.10
CA PHE A 66 -6.92 11.74 38.96
C PHE A 66 -7.37 11.54 37.50
N THR A 67 -7.49 12.62 36.73
CA THR A 67 -7.69 12.52 35.28
C THR A 67 -6.55 11.73 34.63
N ARG A 68 -5.29 12.10 34.91
CA ARG A 68 -4.10 11.41 34.37
C ARG A 68 -3.98 9.95 34.82
N ILE A 69 -4.33 9.64 36.07
CA ILE A 69 -4.38 8.26 36.56
C ILE A 69 -5.46 7.47 35.80
N GLY A 70 -6.66 8.06 35.65
CA GLY A 70 -7.74 7.45 34.88
C GLY A 70 -7.37 7.22 33.41
N ASP A 71 -6.67 8.17 32.78
CA ASP A 71 -6.14 8.01 31.41
C ASP A 71 -5.15 6.85 31.32
N ALA A 72 -4.23 6.72 32.28
CA ALA A 72 -3.27 5.62 32.31
C ALA A 72 -3.96 4.24 32.47
N ILE A 73 -4.99 4.15 33.32
CA ILE A 73 -5.79 2.92 33.47
C ILE A 73 -6.52 2.58 32.16
N ARG A 74 -7.15 3.57 31.52
CA ARG A 74 -7.80 3.38 30.22
C ARG A 74 -6.81 2.96 29.14
N GLY A 75 -5.58 3.47 29.19
CA GLY A 75 -4.49 3.03 28.32
C GLY A 75 -4.16 1.54 28.46
N GLN A 76 -4.32 0.97 29.66
CA GLN A 76 -4.05 -0.46 29.91
C GLN A 76 -5.20 -1.38 29.49
N ASN A 77 -6.46 -0.95 29.68
CA ASN A 77 -7.64 -1.82 29.49
C ASN A 77 -8.55 -1.43 28.31
N GLY A 78 -8.23 -0.36 27.58
CA GLY A 78 -9.00 0.11 26.42
C GLY A 78 -10.40 0.65 26.76
N SER A 79 -10.74 0.89 28.04
CA SER A 79 -12.05 1.38 28.47
C SER A 79 -12.25 2.87 28.17
N THR A 80 -13.48 3.32 27.99
CA THR A 80 -13.85 4.75 27.93
C THR A 80 -14.42 5.29 29.25
N THR A 81 -14.49 4.44 30.28
CA THR A 81 -15.08 4.79 31.58
C THR A 81 -14.29 5.89 32.30
N VAL A 82 -15.01 6.88 32.83
CA VAL A 82 -14.45 7.87 33.75
C VAL A 82 -14.49 7.31 35.18
N TYR A 83 -13.32 6.94 35.71
CA TYR A 83 -13.21 6.36 37.04
C TYR A 83 -13.26 7.42 38.14
N LYS A 84 -13.94 7.10 39.24
CA LYS A 84 -13.85 7.89 40.47
C LYS A 84 -12.55 7.53 41.21
N PRO A 85 -11.92 8.48 41.91
CA PRO A 85 -10.68 8.23 42.64
C PRO A 85 -10.73 7.00 43.56
N GLU A 86 -11.84 6.80 44.27
CA GLU A 86 -12.07 5.68 45.18
C GLU A 86 -12.10 4.30 44.50
N ASP A 87 -12.45 4.24 43.21
CA ASP A 87 -12.55 2.98 42.46
C ASP A 87 -11.23 2.61 41.77
N MET A 88 -10.33 3.59 41.55
CA MET A 88 -9.12 3.41 40.73
C MET A 88 -8.21 2.29 41.22
N ALA A 89 -8.03 2.14 42.54
CA ALA A 89 -7.19 1.07 43.09
C ALA A 89 -7.74 -0.32 42.76
N ALA A 90 -9.05 -0.52 42.91
CA ALA A 90 -9.70 -1.78 42.56
C ALA A 90 -9.62 -2.05 41.05
N VAL A 91 -9.79 -1.02 40.22
CA VAL A 91 -9.66 -1.15 38.76
C VAL A 91 -8.24 -1.51 38.35
N ILE A 92 -7.21 -0.93 38.98
CA ILE A 92 -5.79 -1.29 38.74
C ILE A 92 -5.55 -2.76 39.11
N LEU A 93 -6.07 -3.23 40.25
CA LEU A 93 -5.96 -4.63 40.67
C LEU A 93 -6.72 -5.59 39.75
N ALA A 94 -7.80 -5.13 39.13
CA ALA A 94 -8.60 -5.90 38.19
C ALA A 94 -8.11 -5.81 36.73
N LEU A 95 -6.98 -5.15 36.46
CA LEU A 95 -6.37 -5.18 35.13
C LEU A 95 -6.06 -6.63 34.76
N SER A 96 -6.62 -7.05 33.63
CA SER A 96 -6.37 -8.37 33.06
C SER A 96 -5.13 -8.30 32.20
N TRP A 97 -4.20 -9.21 32.46
CA TRP A 97 -2.92 -9.27 31.78
C TRP A 97 -2.97 -10.32 30.70
N ASP A 98 -2.73 -9.92 29.46
CA ASP A 98 -2.55 -10.85 28.37
C ASP A 98 -1.15 -11.46 28.47
N THR A 99 -1.00 -12.48 29.32
CA THR A 99 0.23 -13.25 29.57
C THR A 99 0.12 -14.66 28.99
N GLY A 100 1.24 -15.38 28.93
CA GLY A 100 1.33 -16.73 28.38
C GLY A 100 1.76 -16.73 26.91
N LEU A 101 2.39 -17.83 26.51
CA LEU A 101 2.80 -18.12 25.15
C LEU A 101 1.58 -18.40 24.26
N LYS A 102 1.31 -17.52 23.29
CA LYS A 102 0.17 -17.65 22.37
C LYS A 102 0.43 -16.93 21.05
N PRO A 103 -0.26 -17.32 19.96
CA PRO A 103 -0.19 -16.60 18.70
C PRO A 103 -0.93 -15.28 18.85
N ARG A 104 -0.26 -14.17 18.51
CA ARG A 104 -0.82 -12.82 18.62
C ARG A 104 -0.62 -12.04 17.34
N ALA A 105 -1.56 -11.14 17.07
CA ALA A 105 -1.38 -9.98 16.22
C ALA A 105 -1.23 -8.76 17.14
N VAL A 106 -0.02 -8.23 17.25
CA VAL A 106 0.35 -7.10 18.11
C VAL A 106 0.35 -5.83 17.28
N LEU A 107 -0.50 -4.87 17.63
CA LEU A 107 -0.51 -3.54 17.01
C LEU A 107 0.56 -2.68 17.68
N LEU A 108 1.44 -2.09 16.88
CA LEU A 108 2.50 -1.19 17.33
C LEU A 108 2.11 0.27 17.10
N SER A 109 2.76 1.16 17.85
CA SER A 109 2.53 2.61 17.81
C SER A 109 2.78 3.28 16.45
N ASP A 110 3.51 2.62 15.55
CA ASP A 110 3.79 3.08 14.19
C ASP A 110 2.77 2.58 13.14
N GLY A 111 1.72 1.87 13.58
CA GLY A 111 0.71 1.28 12.70
C GLY A 111 1.10 -0.09 12.13
N THR A 112 2.22 -0.69 12.55
CA THR A 112 2.56 -2.07 12.20
C THR A 112 1.69 -3.07 12.95
N LEU A 113 1.13 -4.05 12.24
CA LEU A 113 0.51 -5.24 12.84
C LEU A 113 1.49 -6.42 12.75
N GLU A 114 2.05 -6.82 13.87
CA GLU A 114 3.03 -7.91 13.98
C GLU A 114 2.34 -9.21 14.40
N PHE A 115 2.46 -10.26 13.60
CA PHE A 115 2.06 -11.62 13.97
C PHE A 115 3.25 -12.32 14.64
N ASN A 116 3.15 -12.66 15.92
CA ASN A 116 4.22 -13.34 16.67
C ASN A 116 3.67 -14.42 17.63
N TYR A 117 4.56 -15.29 18.08
CA TYR A 117 4.26 -16.36 19.03
C TYR A 117 5.19 -16.22 20.23
N LEU A 118 4.81 -15.31 21.14
CA LEU A 118 5.63 -14.90 22.30
C LEU A 118 4.82 -14.98 23.60
N ASP A 119 5.51 -14.85 24.73
CA ASP A 119 4.86 -14.67 26.03
C ASP A 119 4.49 -13.19 26.22
N GLY A 120 3.19 -12.95 26.36
CA GLY A 120 2.63 -11.62 26.54
C GLY A 120 2.64 -10.72 25.30
N ARG A 121 2.45 -9.41 25.52
CA ARG A 121 2.31 -8.39 24.48
C ARG A 121 3.67 -7.84 24.04
N GLN A 122 4.51 -8.73 23.52
CA GLN A 122 5.87 -8.41 23.09
C GLN A 122 5.95 -8.17 21.58
N SER A 123 7.07 -7.57 21.15
CA SER A 123 7.42 -7.35 19.76
C SER A 123 8.88 -7.71 19.54
N THR A 124 9.21 -8.37 18.43
CA THR A 124 10.61 -8.67 18.05
C THR A 124 11.23 -7.60 17.13
N ILE A 125 10.39 -6.76 16.52
CA ILE A 125 10.79 -5.77 15.51
C ILE A 125 10.96 -4.35 16.06
N GLY A 126 10.82 -4.19 17.37
CA GLY A 126 10.83 -2.88 18.04
C GLY A 126 9.49 -2.16 17.93
N GLY A 127 9.44 -0.90 18.36
CA GLY A 127 8.18 -0.16 18.48
C GLY A 127 7.47 -0.44 19.81
N THR A 128 6.42 0.34 20.10
CA THR A 128 5.66 0.22 21.35
C THR A 128 4.35 -0.52 21.09
N PRO A 129 4.12 -1.71 21.68
CA PRO A 129 2.84 -2.39 21.62
C PRO A 129 1.72 -1.51 22.18
N VAL A 130 0.69 -1.23 21.37
CA VAL A 130 -0.49 -0.44 21.77
C VAL A 130 -1.72 -1.33 21.96
N ASN A 131 -1.85 -2.41 21.17
CA ASN A 131 -2.87 -3.43 21.34
C ASN A 131 -2.33 -4.82 21.01
N ALA A 132 -2.98 -5.87 21.46
CA ALA A 132 -2.67 -7.23 21.05
C ALA A 132 -3.95 -8.05 20.95
N TYR A 133 -3.98 -8.92 19.95
CA TYR A 133 -5.12 -9.77 19.66
C TYR A 133 -4.65 -11.22 19.58
N GLU A 134 -5.29 -12.12 20.31
CA GLU A 134 -5.03 -13.55 20.13
C GLU A 134 -5.48 -13.99 18.74
N VAL A 135 -4.66 -14.79 18.05
CA VAL A 135 -4.92 -15.26 16.68
C VAL A 135 -5.41 -16.70 16.72
N ASP A 136 -6.57 -16.97 16.14
CA ASP A 136 -7.03 -18.36 15.94
C ASP A 136 -6.32 -19.00 14.72
N PRO A 137 -5.48 -20.04 14.88
CA PRO A 137 -4.82 -20.73 13.77
C PRO A 137 -5.79 -21.52 12.87
N ALA A 138 -7.01 -21.79 13.33
CA ALA A 138 -8.09 -22.38 12.54
C ALA A 138 -8.86 -21.35 11.70
N GLY A 139 -8.54 -20.06 11.86
CA GLY A 139 -9.04 -18.96 11.06
C GLY A 139 -10.43 -18.45 11.48
N TYR A 140 -11.02 -17.62 10.64
CA TYR A 140 -12.25 -16.88 10.96
C TYR A 140 -13.34 -17.08 9.91
N SER A 141 -14.60 -16.96 10.32
CA SER A 141 -15.75 -17.13 9.41
C SER A 141 -15.96 -15.97 8.44
N SER A 142 -15.43 -14.79 8.76
CA SER A 142 -15.54 -13.57 7.96
C SER A 142 -14.47 -12.56 8.33
N ALA A 143 -14.30 -11.51 7.51
CA ALA A 143 -13.44 -10.38 7.81
C ALA A 143 -13.79 -9.75 9.18
N SER A 144 -15.05 -9.44 9.46
CA SER A 144 -15.47 -8.81 10.72
C SER A 144 -15.34 -9.71 11.96
N ALA A 145 -15.12 -11.02 11.78
CA ALA A 145 -14.93 -11.94 12.89
C ALA A 145 -13.49 -11.96 13.44
N ARG A 146 -12.51 -11.45 12.68
CA ARG A 146 -11.13 -11.39 13.17
C ARG A 146 -10.96 -10.23 14.18
N PRO A 147 -10.22 -10.43 15.28
CA PRO A 147 -10.13 -9.43 16.35
C PRO A 147 -9.59 -8.04 15.95
N TRP A 148 -8.73 -7.99 14.93
CA TRP A 148 -8.10 -6.74 14.45
C TRP A 148 -8.88 -6.05 13.33
N ASP A 149 -10.12 -6.46 13.04
CA ASP A 149 -10.92 -5.81 11.98
C ASP A 149 -11.16 -4.32 12.24
N GLY A 150 -11.32 -3.94 13.52
CA GLY A 150 -11.59 -2.57 13.94
C GLY A 150 -10.48 -1.56 13.66
N VAL A 151 -9.23 -2.02 13.50
CA VAL A 151 -8.05 -1.16 13.25
C VAL A 151 -7.54 -1.26 11.81
N ARG A 152 -8.18 -2.06 10.94
CA ARG A 152 -7.65 -2.42 9.61
C ARG A 152 -7.33 -1.24 8.70
N LEU A 153 -8.00 -0.10 8.86
CA LEU A 153 -7.80 1.09 8.02
C LEU A 153 -6.64 1.97 8.49
N ASP A 154 -6.21 1.79 9.74
CA ASP A 154 -5.15 2.58 10.38
C ASP A 154 -3.77 1.91 10.28
N LEU A 155 -3.70 0.69 9.73
CA LEU A 155 -2.47 -0.07 9.60
C LEU A 155 -1.56 0.46 8.48
N ALA A 156 -0.26 0.54 8.76
CA ALA A 156 0.76 0.97 7.80
C ALA A 156 1.43 -0.22 7.10
N ARG A 157 1.65 -1.33 7.81
CA ARG A 157 2.24 -2.56 7.28
C ARG A 157 1.93 -3.77 8.16
N VAL A 158 2.16 -4.96 7.63
CA VAL A 158 2.09 -6.21 8.39
C VAL A 158 3.47 -6.86 8.44
N VAL A 159 3.83 -7.41 9.59
CA VAL A 159 5.01 -8.26 9.74
C VAL A 159 4.57 -9.58 10.35
N ILE A 160 5.05 -10.69 9.82
CA ILE A 160 4.91 -12.01 10.41
C ILE A 160 6.29 -12.40 10.91
N ASP A 161 6.44 -12.46 12.23
CA ASP A 161 7.71 -12.78 12.88
C ASP A 161 8.03 -14.28 12.72
N SER A 162 9.32 -14.60 12.75
CA SER A 162 9.81 -15.96 12.62
C SER A 162 9.29 -16.92 13.70
N SER A 163 8.98 -16.43 14.90
CA SER A 163 8.34 -17.22 15.96
C SER A 163 6.99 -17.80 15.52
N PHE A 164 6.29 -17.11 14.61
CA PHE A 164 4.98 -17.52 14.11
C PHE A 164 5.03 -18.82 13.30
N ALA A 165 6.20 -19.23 12.79
CA ALA A 165 6.39 -20.53 12.15
C ALA A 165 6.08 -21.72 13.07
N SER A 166 6.12 -21.50 14.39
CA SER A 166 5.75 -22.50 15.40
C SER A 166 4.23 -22.67 15.53
N VAL A 167 3.45 -21.78 14.92
CA VAL A 167 2.00 -21.81 14.93
C VAL A 167 1.53 -22.62 13.73
N SER A 168 0.84 -23.73 13.98
CA SER A 168 0.22 -24.55 12.91
C SER A 168 -1.00 -23.84 12.31
N VAL A 169 -0.77 -22.78 11.55
CA VAL A 169 -1.82 -22.01 10.88
C VAL A 169 -2.39 -22.81 9.72
N THR A 170 -3.67 -23.14 9.79
CA THR A 170 -4.36 -23.94 8.77
C THR A 170 -5.24 -23.10 7.85
N ASN A 171 -5.63 -21.90 8.29
CA ASN A 171 -6.60 -21.06 7.61
C ASN A 171 -6.28 -19.57 7.78
N ILE A 172 -5.92 -18.91 6.68
CA ILE A 172 -5.63 -17.47 6.61
C ILE A 172 -6.73 -16.69 5.89
N ASP A 173 -7.95 -17.25 5.84
CA ASP A 173 -9.11 -16.59 5.26
C ASP A 173 -9.32 -15.22 5.90
N TYR A 174 -9.50 -14.20 5.07
CA TYR A 174 -9.79 -12.82 5.46
C TYR A 174 -8.75 -12.08 6.32
N TRP A 175 -7.58 -12.65 6.61
CA TRP A 175 -6.62 -12.08 7.58
C TRP A 175 -6.26 -10.62 7.31
N PHE A 176 -6.03 -10.27 6.04
CA PHE A 176 -5.64 -8.92 5.60
C PHE A 176 -6.77 -8.18 4.85
N ASN A 177 -7.98 -8.73 4.85
CA ASN A 177 -9.10 -8.21 4.07
C ASN A 177 -9.43 -6.75 4.43
N GLY A 178 -9.41 -5.87 3.44
CA GLY A 178 -9.77 -4.47 3.61
C GLY A 178 -8.72 -3.65 4.36
N MET A 179 -7.50 -4.15 4.51
CA MET A 179 -6.36 -3.34 4.96
C MET A 179 -5.93 -2.39 3.83
N GLN A 180 -6.66 -1.29 3.67
CA GLN A 180 -6.51 -0.39 2.51
C GLN A 180 -5.27 0.50 2.57
N SER A 181 -4.66 0.64 3.75
CA SER A 181 -3.53 1.53 3.99
C SER A 181 -2.18 0.84 3.92
N ILE A 182 -2.13 -0.49 4.06
CA ILE A 182 -0.85 -1.23 4.11
C ILE A 182 -0.14 -1.19 2.76
N THR A 183 1.17 -1.00 2.78
CA THR A 183 2.01 -1.05 1.57
C THR A 183 2.79 -2.35 1.44
N GLU A 184 2.98 -3.08 2.54
CA GLU A 184 3.73 -4.33 2.54
C GLU A 184 3.23 -5.32 3.60
N VAL A 185 3.46 -6.61 3.30
CA VAL A 185 3.42 -7.71 4.26
C VAL A 185 4.77 -8.42 4.25
N ALA A 186 5.44 -8.53 5.39
CA ALA A 186 6.71 -9.20 5.52
C ALA A 186 6.60 -10.54 6.25
N GLY A 187 7.47 -11.51 5.91
CA GLY A 187 7.53 -12.80 6.61
C GLY A 187 6.47 -13.81 6.16
N PHE A 188 5.96 -13.70 4.93
CA PHE A 188 4.84 -14.53 4.47
C PHE A 188 5.18 -16.03 4.42
N GLN A 189 6.48 -16.39 4.37
CA GLN A 189 6.96 -17.76 4.53
C GLN A 189 6.58 -18.42 5.87
N TYR A 190 6.24 -17.65 6.90
CA TYR A 190 5.85 -18.22 8.19
C TYR A 190 4.37 -18.62 8.26
N LEU A 191 3.64 -18.50 7.15
CA LEU A 191 2.28 -19.01 6.96
C LEU A 191 2.24 -20.30 6.13
N GLN A 192 3.39 -20.94 5.93
CA GLN A 192 3.48 -22.22 5.23
C GLN A 192 2.59 -23.28 5.88
N GLY A 193 1.98 -24.13 5.06
CA GLY A 193 1.06 -25.18 5.51
C GLY A 193 -0.40 -24.76 5.62
N ALA A 194 -0.74 -23.48 5.39
CA ALA A 194 -2.12 -23.05 5.27
C ALA A 194 -2.85 -23.82 4.16
N THR A 195 -4.09 -24.20 4.41
CA THR A 195 -4.95 -24.95 3.46
C THR A 195 -6.03 -24.08 2.81
N SER A 196 -6.28 -22.91 3.40
CA SER A 196 -7.29 -21.96 2.96
C SER A 196 -6.77 -20.52 3.07
N ALA A 197 -7.00 -19.73 2.02
CA ALA A 197 -6.61 -18.32 1.89
C ALA A 197 -7.68 -17.50 1.15
N LYS A 198 -8.95 -17.84 1.31
CA LYS A 198 -10.08 -17.13 0.70
C LYS A 198 -10.05 -15.68 1.15
N GLN A 199 -10.13 -14.79 0.16
CA GLN A 199 -10.22 -13.35 0.39
C GLN A 199 -9.12 -12.78 1.32
N CYS A 200 -7.95 -13.42 1.39
CA CYS A 200 -6.89 -13.08 2.34
C CYS A 200 -6.48 -11.60 2.22
N PHE A 201 -6.32 -11.09 0.99
CA PHE A 201 -5.90 -9.72 0.69
C PHE A 201 -6.97 -8.89 -0.04
N VAL A 202 -8.25 -9.26 0.00
CA VAL A 202 -9.30 -8.49 -0.71
C VAL A 202 -9.23 -7.01 -0.36
N SER A 203 -9.24 -6.13 -1.35
CA SER A 203 -9.24 -4.68 -1.17
C SER A 203 -8.04 -4.10 -0.41
N CYS A 204 -6.88 -4.75 -0.47
CA CYS A 204 -5.60 -4.13 -0.05
C CYS A 204 -5.10 -3.19 -1.16
N THR A 205 -5.79 -2.07 -1.37
CA THR A 205 -5.63 -1.22 -2.57
C THR A 205 -4.27 -0.49 -2.63
N LYS A 206 -3.57 -0.35 -1.51
CA LYS A 206 -2.21 0.22 -1.45
C LYS A 206 -1.09 -0.82 -1.31
N LEU A 207 -1.40 -2.10 -1.22
CA LEU A 207 -0.40 -3.15 -1.04
C LEU A 207 0.47 -3.24 -2.30
N GLU A 208 1.77 -3.04 -2.13
CA GLU A 208 2.76 -3.07 -3.21
C GLU A 208 3.55 -4.38 -3.22
N THR A 209 3.81 -4.96 -2.04
CA THR A 209 4.67 -6.14 -1.92
C THR A 209 4.21 -7.11 -0.84
N ILE A 210 4.37 -8.41 -1.10
CA ILE A 210 4.36 -9.45 -0.08
C ILE A 210 5.74 -10.12 -0.10
N TRP A 211 6.50 -9.97 0.99
CA TRP A 211 7.86 -10.49 1.11
C TRP A 211 7.87 -11.90 1.66
N ALA A 212 8.57 -12.79 0.95
CA ALA A 212 8.88 -14.14 1.36
C ALA A 212 10.19 -14.60 0.70
N ASN A 213 11.01 -15.37 1.39
CA ASN A 213 12.16 -16.06 0.78
C ASN A 213 11.81 -17.48 0.30
N GLU A 214 10.70 -18.03 0.76
CA GLU A 214 10.12 -19.28 0.29
C GLU A 214 8.60 -19.30 0.54
N PHE A 215 7.83 -19.94 -0.33
CA PHE A 215 6.42 -20.24 -0.06
C PHE A 215 5.92 -21.30 -1.03
N ASP A 216 5.32 -22.37 -0.51
CA ASP A 216 4.65 -23.41 -1.29
C ASP A 216 3.14 -23.33 -1.08
N ALA A 217 2.46 -22.72 -2.04
CA ALA A 217 1.01 -22.61 -2.03
C ALA A 217 0.27 -23.92 -2.42
N SER A 218 0.98 -25.03 -2.66
CA SER A 218 0.36 -26.29 -3.11
C SER A 218 -0.61 -26.89 -2.08
N SER A 219 -0.43 -26.58 -0.78
CA SER A 219 -1.35 -26.98 0.28
C SER A 219 -2.68 -26.22 0.26
N ILE A 220 -2.74 -25.05 -0.39
CA ILE A 220 -3.93 -24.20 -0.41
C ILE A 220 -4.95 -24.74 -1.42
N THR A 221 -5.97 -25.43 -0.91
CA THR A 221 -7.06 -25.99 -1.72
C THR A 221 -8.26 -25.04 -1.86
N SER A 222 -8.32 -23.97 -1.06
CA SER A 222 -9.36 -22.95 -1.14
C SER A 222 -8.79 -21.53 -1.14
N SER A 223 -8.93 -20.78 -2.23
CA SER A 223 -8.28 -19.47 -2.41
C SER A 223 -9.09 -18.48 -3.26
N SER A 224 -10.43 -18.57 -3.19
CA SER A 224 -11.28 -17.67 -3.95
C SER A 224 -10.97 -16.21 -3.60
N LEU A 225 -10.71 -15.40 -4.62
CA LEU A 225 -10.45 -13.96 -4.52
C LEU A 225 -9.27 -13.59 -3.60
N MET A 226 -8.28 -14.47 -3.42
CA MET A 226 -7.14 -14.25 -2.50
C MET A 226 -6.51 -12.86 -2.66
N PHE A 227 -6.32 -12.39 -3.89
CA PHE A 227 -5.71 -11.07 -4.21
C PHE A 227 -6.66 -10.08 -4.88
N TYR A 228 -7.97 -10.25 -4.73
CA TYR A 228 -8.94 -9.42 -5.45
C TYR A 228 -8.82 -7.93 -5.05
N SER A 229 -8.78 -7.05 -6.05
CA SER A 229 -8.58 -5.60 -5.88
C SER A 229 -7.25 -5.18 -5.22
N CYS A 230 -6.21 -6.02 -5.27
CA CYS A 230 -4.83 -5.64 -4.91
C CYS A 230 -4.12 -4.95 -6.09
N ASN A 231 -4.68 -3.85 -6.59
CA ASN A 231 -4.29 -3.28 -7.90
C ASN A 231 -2.81 -2.84 -7.96
N LYS A 232 -2.19 -2.51 -6.82
CA LYS A 232 -0.80 -2.07 -6.73
C LYS A 232 0.20 -3.19 -6.44
N LEU A 233 -0.28 -4.41 -6.16
CA LEU A 233 0.58 -5.52 -5.76
C LEU A 233 1.36 -6.02 -6.98
N VAL A 234 2.68 -6.06 -6.84
CA VAL A 234 3.62 -6.50 -7.87
C VAL A 234 4.64 -7.46 -7.26
N GLY A 235 4.76 -8.65 -7.84
CA GLY A 235 5.80 -9.62 -7.45
C GLY A 235 7.19 -9.25 -7.98
N GLY A 236 8.23 -9.88 -7.45
CA GLY A 236 9.63 -9.47 -7.65
C GLY A 236 10.11 -9.42 -9.10
N THR A 237 9.45 -10.12 -10.02
CA THR A 237 9.77 -10.11 -11.46
C THR A 237 8.87 -9.19 -12.29
N GLY A 238 8.10 -8.30 -11.66
CA GLY A 238 7.19 -7.37 -12.35
C GLY A 238 5.82 -7.97 -12.71
N THR A 239 5.46 -9.11 -12.11
CA THR A 239 4.11 -9.67 -12.27
C THR A 239 3.10 -8.77 -11.53
N GLY A 240 2.22 -8.09 -12.26
CA GLY A 240 1.14 -7.33 -11.67
C GLY A 240 -0.04 -8.22 -11.24
N CYS A 241 -0.70 -7.86 -10.15
CA CYS A 241 -1.84 -8.62 -9.64
C CYS A 241 -2.99 -8.70 -10.66
N PRO A 242 -3.49 -9.91 -10.99
CA PRO A 242 -4.71 -10.05 -11.77
C PRO A 242 -5.93 -9.62 -10.94
N TYR A 243 -7.01 -9.24 -11.63
CA TYR A 243 -8.23 -8.75 -10.97
C TYR A 243 -8.81 -9.75 -9.94
N SER A 244 -8.70 -11.06 -10.19
CA SER A 244 -9.16 -12.12 -9.28
C SER A 244 -8.08 -13.20 -9.09
N GLY A 245 -6.94 -12.84 -8.50
CA GLY A 245 -5.85 -13.78 -8.21
C GLY A 245 -6.23 -14.83 -7.16
N SER A 246 -5.91 -16.10 -7.45
CA SER A 246 -5.98 -17.23 -6.51
C SER A 246 -4.60 -17.54 -5.92
N ALA A 247 -4.50 -18.61 -5.12
CA ALA A 247 -3.23 -19.07 -4.55
C ALA A 247 -2.17 -19.48 -5.59
N THR A 248 -2.51 -19.69 -6.86
CA THR A 248 -1.52 -19.99 -7.91
C THR A 248 -0.53 -18.85 -8.15
N TYR A 249 -0.89 -17.63 -7.73
CA TYR A 249 -0.04 -16.45 -7.76
C TYR A 249 0.74 -16.23 -6.46
N ALA A 250 0.41 -16.94 -5.38
CA ALA A 250 1.14 -16.89 -4.11
C ALA A 250 2.43 -17.74 -4.22
N LYS A 251 3.36 -17.29 -5.06
CA LYS A 251 4.66 -17.93 -5.29
C LYS A 251 5.70 -16.87 -5.65
N LEU A 252 6.96 -17.27 -5.60
CA LEU A 252 8.10 -16.48 -6.05
C LEU A 252 8.36 -16.65 -7.55
N GLY A 253 9.14 -15.75 -8.13
CA GLY A 253 9.55 -15.79 -9.54
C GLY A 253 8.44 -15.45 -10.52
N ASP A 254 8.62 -15.90 -11.77
CA ASP A 254 7.74 -15.52 -12.88
C ASP A 254 6.28 -15.95 -12.68
N GLY A 255 5.38 -14.98 -12.89
CA GLY A 255 3.95 -15.15 -12.65
C GLY A 255 3.56 -15.22 -11.16
N GLY A 256 4.51 -14.98 -10.25
CA GLY A 256 4.29 -14.91 -8.81
C GLY A 256 4.09 -13.48 -8.29
N LEU A 257 3.32 -13.32 -7.22
CA LEU A 257 3.09 -12.03 -6.53
C LEU A 257 3.89 -11.90 -5.23
N LEU A 258 4.60 -12.94 -4.81
CA LEU A 258 5.54 -12.86 -3.71
C LEU A 258 6.88 -12.32 -4.23
N THR A 259 7.62 -11.65 -3.35
CA THR A 259 8.93 -11.09 -3.66
C THR A 259 9.96 -11.63 -2.68
N ASP A 260 11.03 -12.21 -3.22
CA ASP A 260 12.23 -12.54 -2.46
C ASP A 260 13.08 -11.28 -2.33
N PRO A 261 13.39 -10.80 -1.11
CA PRO A 261 14.29 -9.68 -0.91
C PRO A 261 15.65 -9.84 -1.61
N ALA A 262 16.13 -11.07 -1.80
CA ALA A 262 17.39 -11.34 -2.48
C ALA A 262 17.29 -11.35 -4.03
N ALA A 263 16.06 -11.31 -4.58
CA ALA A 263 15.80 -11.39 -6.02
C ALA A 263 14.70 -10.41 -6.46
N ASP A 264 14.74 -9.18 -5.94
CA ASP A 264 13.85 -8.10 -6.37
C ASP A 264 14.39 -7.42 -7.63
N HIS A 265 13.71 -7.63 -8.77
CA HIS A 265 14.04 -7.04 -10.06
C HIS A 265 13.14 -5.86 -10.41
N ARG A 266 12.32 -5.38 -9.47
CA ARG A 266 11.40 -4.26 -9.71
C ARG A 266 12.16 -2.95 -9.82
N VAL A 267 11.76 -2.15 -10.79
CA VAL A 267 12.27 -0.79 -11.00
C VAL A 267 11.17 0.18 -10.62
N TRP A 268 11.45 1.13 -9.73
CA TRP A 268 10.45 2.08 -9.24
C TRP A 268 10.63 3.45 -9.86
N VAL A 269 9.53 4.05 -10.28
CA VAL A 269 9.43 5.43 -10.75
C VAL A 269 8.32 6.13 -9.99
N TYR A 270 8.23 7.45 -10.11
CA TYR A 270 7.28 8.26 -9.37
C TYR A 270 6.40 9.08 -10.31
N GLY A 271 5.15 9.27 -9.91
CA GLY A 271 4.25 10.22 -10.56
C GLY A 271 3.63 11.14 -9.52
N TYR A 272 3.68 12.44 -9.79
CA TYR A 272 3.18 13.50 -8.92
C TYR A 272 2.24 14.41 -9.71
N LEU A 273 0.96 14.40 -9.34
CA LEU A 273 -0.07 15.26 -9.90
C LEU A 273 -0.25 16.49 -9.02
N TYR A 274 -0.10 17.67 -9.61
CA TYR A 274 -0.23 18.96 -8.93
C TYR A 274 -1.60 19.61 -9.19
N ASP A 275 -1.93 20.64 -8.41
CA ASP A 275 -3.22 21.35 -8.44
C ASP A 275 -3.42 22.21 -9.69
N ASP A 276 -2.34 22.54 -10.40
CA ASP A 276 -2.34 23.11 -11.74
C ASP A 276 -2.79 22.14 -12.85
N GLY A 277 -2.93 20.85 -12.51
CA GLY A 277 -3.35 19.78 -13.41
C GLY A 277 -2.21 19.11 -14.18
N GLU A 278 -0.94 19.40 -13.89
CA GLU A 278 0.21 18.69 -14.44
C GLU A 278 0.52 17.43 -13.63
N LEU A 279 0.59 16.29 -14.32
CA LEU A 279 1.25 15.09 -13.82
C LEU A 279 2.70 15.07 -14.30
N VAL A 280 3.63 15.08 -13.36
CA VAL A 280 5.06 14.87 -13.62
C VAL A 280 5.41 13.42 -13.32
N VAL A 281 5.97 12.71 -14.30
CA VAL A 281 6.48 11.33 -14.16
C VAL A 281 7.99 11.35 -14.28
N GLN A 282 8.67 10.78 -13.29
CA GLN A 282 10.11 10.92 -13.10
C GLN A 282 10.73 9.71 -12.39
N ALA A 283 12.03 9.51 -12.54
CA ALA A 283 12.75 8.41 -11.90
C ALA A 283 13.02 8.68 -10.42
N THR A 284 13.13 9.96 -10.02
CA THR A 284 13.43 10.37 -8.64
C THR A 284 12.17 10.66 -7.81
N SER A 285 12.28 10.56 -6.48
CA SER A 285 11.17 10.86 -5.55
C SER A 285 11.01 12.36 -5.22
N CYS A 286 11.66 13.25 -5.97
CA CYS A 286 11.68 14.69 -5.70
C CYS A 286 10.33 15.33 -6.01
N VAL A 287 9.55 15.64 -4.97
CA VAL A 287 8.33 16.44 -5.11
C VAL A 287 8.70 17.92 -5.22
N ASP A 288 8.05 18.63 -6.14
CA ASP A 288 8.17 20.08 -6.23
C ASP A 288 7.44 20.74 -5.05
N SER A 289 8.23 21.19 -4.08
CA SER A 289 7.72 21.85 -2.86
C SER A 289 7.05 23.20 -3.10
N ALA A 290 7.18 23.81 -4.28
CA ALA A 290 6.55 25.08 -4.61
C ALA A 290 5.10 24.92 -5.12
N ARG A 291 4.67 23.70 -5.45
CA ARG A 291 3.34 23.39 -5.96
C ARG A 291 2.52 22.57 -4.96
N THR A 292 1.19 22.67 -5.02
CA THR A 292 0.33 21.85 -4.18
C THR A 292 0.17 20.47 -4.81
N LEU A 293 0.61 19.43 -4.11
CA LEU A 293 0.43 18.05 -4.55
C LEU A 293 -1.03 17.59 -4.34
N LEU A 294 -1.73 17.18 -5.41
CA LEU A 294 -3.06 16.57 -5.33
C LEU A 294 -3.00 15.06 -5.08
N ALA A 295 -2.07 14.39 -5.76
CA ALA A 295 -1.87 12.95 -5.66
C ALA A 295 -0.46 12.59 -6.09
N GLY A 296 0.08 11.51 -5.55
CA GLY A 296 1.32 10.97 -6.06
C GLY A 296 1.82 9.77 -5.28
N GLY A 297 2.88 9.18 -5.81
CA GLY A 297 3.50 8.00 -5.24
C GLY A 297 4.34 7.27 -6.27
N ARG A 298 4.94 6.17 -5.83
CA ARG A 298 5.71 5.30 -6.71
C ARG A 298 4.83 4.30 -7.43
N LEU A 299 5.34 3.79 -8.55
CA LEU A 299 4.86 2.60 -9.25
C LEU A 299 6.03 1.80 -9.80
N CYS A 300 5.83 0.52 -10.03
CA CYS A 300 6.83 -0.37 -10.57
C CYS A 300 6.83 -0.23 -12.11
N ALA A 301 7.86 0.42 -12.66
CA ALA A 301 8.00 0.75 -14.08
C ALA A 301 8.01 -0.48 -14.99
N ASN A 302 8.57 -1.60 -14.53
CA ASN A 302 8.59 -2.86 -15.29
C ASN A 302 7.43 -3.81 -14.96
N ALA A 303 6.41 -3.35 -14.23
CA ALA A 303 5.26 -4.18 -13.88
C ALA A 303 4.23 -4.31 -14.99
N VAL A 304 3.60 -5.48 -15.08
CA VAL A 304 2.44 -5.72 -15.96
C VAL A 304 1.14 -5.46 -15.21
N TYR A 305 0.85 -4.17 -14.99
CA TYR A 305 -0.43 -3.77 -14.40
C TYR A 305 -1.61 -4.16 -15.29
N GLN A 306 -2.73 -4.49 -14.65
CA GLN A 306 -3.95 -4.98 -15.31
C GLN A 306 -5.08 -3.95 -15.32
N THR A 307 -4.88 -2.79 -14.68
CA THR A 307 -5.89 -1.75 -14.51
C THR A 307 -5.25 -0.40 -14.28
N ALA A 308 -5.92 0.66 -14.72
CA ALA A 308 -5.52 2.04 -14.45
C ALA A 308 -5.60 2.38 -12.96
N GLY A 309 -6.44 1.68 -12.18
CA GLY A 309 -6.56 1.86 -10.73
C GLY A 309 -5.31 1.52 -9.92
N ALA A 310 -4.29 0.95 -10.57
CA ALA A 310 -2.97 0.77 -9.98
C ALA A 310 -2.14 2.07 -9.93
N MET A 311 -2.45 3.03 -10.81
CA MET A 311 -1.65 4.24 -10.97
C MET A 311 -1.86 5.20 -9.78
N PRO A 312 -0.78 5.79 -9.23
CA PRO A 312 -0.87 6.71 -8.08
C PRO A 312 -1.80 7.92 -8.29
N TRP A 313 -2.00 8.34 -9.54
CA TRP A 313 -2.82 9.50 -9.92
C TRP A 313 -4.27 9.14 -10.31
N TYR A 314 -4.67 7.87 -10.30
CA TYR A 314 -5.93 7.42 -10.91
C TYR A 314 -7.20 8.09 -10.32
N ASP A 315 -7.26 8.24 -8.99
CA ASP A 315 -8.42 8.80 -8.31
C ASP A 315 -8.62 10.29 -8.65
N ASN A 316 -7.56 10.97 -9.08
CA ASN A 316 -7.55 12.39 -9.46
C ASN A 316 -7.48 12.61 -10.98
N ARG A 317 -7.71 11.57 -11.79
CA ARG A 317 -7.63 11.61 -13.26
C ARG A 317 -8.48 12.71 -13.93
N SER A 318 -9.57 13.16 -13.28
CA SER A 318 -10.41 14.25 -13.78
C SER A 318 -9.74 15.63 -13.71
N SER A 319 -8.71 15.79 -12.88
CA SER A 319 -7.95 17.02 -12.70
C SER A 319 -6.70 17.08 -13.58
N MET A 320 -6.26 15.94 -14.13
CA MET A 320 -5.05 15.85 -14.95
C MET A 320 -5.29 16.40 -16.37
N ARG A 321 -4.50 17.38 -16.78
CA ARG A 321 -4.57 18.07 -18.09
C ARG A 321 -3.31 17.81 -18.92
N THR A 322 -2.16 17.91 -18.28
CA THR A 322 -0.86 17.73 -18.89
C THR A 322 -0.15 16.55 -18.25
N VAL A 323 0.56 15.76 -19.05
CA VAL A 323 1.53 14.77 -18.57
C VAL A 323 2.90 15.18 -19.07
N THR A 324 3.87 15.20 -18.16
CA THR A 324 5.27 15.53 -18.45
C THR A 324 6.13 14.37 -17.97
N PHE A 325 6.90 13.78 -18.88
CA PHE A 325 7.97 12.84 -18.52
C PHE A 325 9.27 13.63 -18.36
N GLU A 326 9.86 13.57 -17.18
CA GLU A 326 11.11 14.25 -16.89
C GLU A 326 12.30 13.59 -17.61
N VAL A 327 13.34 14.39 -17.83
CA VAL A 327 14.58 13.93 -18.48
C VAL A 327 15.26 12.78 -17.74
N ASP A 328 15.05 12.67 -16.42
CA ASP A 328 15.61 11.60 -15.60
C ASP A 328 15.02 10.21 -15.92
N MET A 329 13.88 10.15 -16.62
CA MET A 329 13.26 8.91 -17.10
C MET A 329 14.13 8.16 -18.10
N ALA A 330 15.11 8.82 -18.73
CA ALA A 330 16.06 8.18 -19.63
C ALA A 330 16.93 7.12 -18.91
N SER A 331 17.02 7.19 -17.58
CA SER A 331 17.73 6.23 -16.73
C SER A 331 16.96 4.93 -16.47
N VAL A 332 15.68 4.87 -16.80
CA VAL A 332 14.82 3.72 -16.50
C VAL A 332 15.12 2.57 -17.45
N ALA A 333 15.68 1.49 -16.91
CA ALA A 333 16.20 0.37 -17.71
C ALA A 333 15.10 -0.43 -18.44
N LEU A 334 13.91 -0.54 -17.86
CA LEU A 334 12.78 -1.27 -18.43
C LEU A 334 11.48 -0.55 -18.09
N LEU A 335 10.74 -0.18 -19.13
CA LEU A 335 9.47 0.53 -18.97
C LEU A 335 8.31 -0.23 -19.58
N ASN A 336 7.22 -0.33 -18.83
CA ASN A 336 5.96 -0.93 -19.22
C ASN A 336 4.82 0.03 -18.85
N MET A 337 4.23 0.64 -19.86
CA MET A 337 3.23 1.70 -19.71
C MET A 337 1.79 1.16 -19.74
N CYS A 338 1.60 -0.16 -19.62
CA CYS A 338 0.28 -0.78 -19.65
C CYS A 338 -0.68 -0.10 -18.67
N TYR A 339 -1.81 0.39 -19.19
CA TYR A 339 -2.87 1.10 -18.46
C TYR A 339 -2.52 2.46 -17.81
N TRP A 340 -1.33 3.04 -18.03
CA TRP A 340 -0.91 4.26 -17.30
C TRP A 340 -1.87 5.44 -17.44
N PHE A 341 -2.44 5.65 -18.64
CA PHE A 341 -3.41 6.71 -18.90
C PHE A 341 -4.75 6.22 -19.45
N TYR A 342 -5.09 4.95 -19.19
CA TYR A 342 -6.34 4.39 -19.69
C TYR A 342 -7.57 5.13 -19.14
N SER A 343 -8.43 5.59 -20.06
CA SER A 343 -9.66 6.35 -19.78
C SER A 343 -9.43 7.69 -19.06
N MET A 344 -8.29 8.34 -19.31
CA MET A 344 -7.97 9.66 -18.76
C MET A 344 -8.38 10.75 -19.76
N SER A 345 -9.69 10.98 -19.86
CA SER A 345 -10.32 11.87 -20.86
C SER A 345 -9.97 13.35 -20.71
N ALA A 346 -9.41 13.76 -19.58
CA ALA A 346 -9.05 15.14 -19.29
C ALA A 346 -7.65 15.54 -19.81
N ILE A 347 -6.80 14.56 -20.17
CA ILE A 347 -5.47 14.82 -20.72
C ILE A 347 -5.63 15.46 -22.10
N THR A 348 -5.05 16.63 -22.28
CA THR A 348 -4.97 17.35 -23.56
C THR A 348 -3.56 17.40 -24.12
N THR A 349 -2.54 17.22 -23.26
CA THR A 349 -1.14 17.39 -23.63
C THR A 349 -0.26 16.34 -22.94
N VAL A 350 0.67 15.77 -23.69
CA VAL A 350 1.71 14.88 -23.20
C VAL A 350 3.04 15.37 -23.77
N THR A 351 4.04 15.55 -22.92
CA THR A 351 5.38 16.02 -23.28
C THR A 351 6.45 15.11 -22.68
N GLY A 352 7.67 15.14 -23.23
CA GLY A 352 8.81 14.36 -22.71
C GLY A 352 8.84 12.89 -23.16
N LEU A 353 8.05 12.48 -24.16
CA LEU A 353 8.10 11.09 -24.67
C LEU A 353 9.49 10.72 -25.21
N ASP A 354 10.25 11.69 -25.70
CA ASP A 354 11.66 11.57 -26.10
C ASP A 354 12.62 11.28 -24.94
N SER A 355 12.21 11.55 -23.70
CA SER A 355 12.98 11.21 -22.50
C SER A 355 12.79 9.76 -22.07
N LEU A 356 11.86 9.02 -22.68
CA LEU A 356 11.62 7.62 -22.35
C LEU A 356 12.57 6.70 -23.12
N ALA A 357 13.30 5.86 -22.37
CA ALA A 357 14.12 4.79 -22.93
C ALA A 357 13.48 3.41 -22.66
N ASN A 358 13.75 2.43 -23.53
CA ASN A 358 13.42 1.01 -23.31
C ASN A 358 11.93 0.73 -23.02
N VAL A 359 11.03 1.43 -23.71
CA VAL A 359 9.58 1.18 -23.57
C VAL A 359 9.21 -0.13 -24.24
N SER A 360 8.88 -1.13 -23.41
CA SER A 360 8.62 -2.50 -23.86
C SER A 360 7.17 -2.76 -24.23
N LYS A 361 6.21 -2.12 -23.54
CA LYS A 361 4.78 -2.37 -23.70
C LYS A 361 3.96 -1.11 -23.48
N MET A 362 2.94 -0.92 -24.32
CA MET A 362 2.03 0.23 -24.24
C MET A 362 0.55 -0.16 -24.35
N ARG A 363 0.18 -1.38 -23.96
CA ARG A 363 -1.20 -1.85 -24.01
C ARG A 363 -2.13 -0.89 -23.24
N TYR A 364 -3.22 -0.45 -23.87
CA TYR A 364 -4.19 0.50 -23.31
C TYR A 364 -3.62 1.86 -22.81
N THR A 365 -2.34 2.18 -23.03
CA THR A 365 -1.69 3.36 -22.43
C THR A 365 -2.47 4.64 -22.63
N PHE A 366 -2.87 4.91 -23.87
CA PHE A 366 -3.64 6.11 -24.26
C PHE A 366 -5.04 5.75 -24.74
N ALA A 367 -5.61 4.61 -24.32
CA ALA A 367 -6.95 4.24 -24.72
C ALA A 367 -7.99 5.13 -24.03
N SER A 368 -8.99 5.56 -24.79
CA SER A 368 -10.10 6.43 -24.34
C SER A 368 -9.63 7.76 -23.74
N CYS A 369 -8.45 8.24 -24.14
CA CYS A 369 -7.97 9.59 -23.85
C CYS A 369 -8.63 10.59 -24.81
N THR A 370 -9.92 10.87 -24.61
CA THR A 370 -10.72 11.70 -25.53
C THR A 370 -10.36 13.19 -25.50
N GLY A 371 -9.55 13.65 -24.55
CA GLY A 371 -9.04 15.03 -24.52
C GLY A 371 -7.87 15.26 -25.48
N LEU A 372 -7.15 14.20 -25.87
CA LEU A 372 -6.01 14.29 -26.77
C LEU A 372 -6.46 14.58 -28.20
N THR A 373 -5.97 15.68 -28.77
CA THR A 373 -6.17 16.04 -30.18
C THR A 373 -4.96 15.75 -31.04
N SER A 374 -3.77 15.77 -30.44
CA SER A 374 -2.50 15.41 -31.05
C SER A 374 -1.57 14.77 -30.03
N LEU A 375 -0.64 13.94 -30.51
CA LEU A 375 0.42 13.35 -29.68
C LEU A 375 1.74 13.33 -30.45
N ASP A 376 2.84 13.59 -29.75
CA ASP A 376 4.15 13.78 -30.36
C ASP A 376 5.13 12.70 -29.91
N PHE A 377 5.50 11.81 -30.83
CA PHE A 377 6.49 10.74 -30.62
C PHE A 377 7.85 11.07 -31.25
N ARG A 378 8.13 12.32 -31.64
CA ARG A 378 9.49 12.69 -32.07
C ARG A 378 10.47 12.45 -30.92
N GLY A 379 11.64 11.88 -31.23
CA GLY A 379 12.66 11.47 -30.27
C GLY A 379 12.36 10.17 -29.51
N PHE A 380 11.14 9.63 -29.57
CA PHE A 380 10.80 8.37 -28.91
C PHE A 380 11.44 7.18 -29.63
N ASP A 381 12.10 6.28 -28.89
CA ASP A 381 12.67 5.04 -29.43
C ASP A 381 11.65 3.87 -29.38
N PRO A 382 11.08 3.44 -30.52
CA PRO A 382 10.15 2.33 -30.57
C PRO A 382 10.80 0.94 -30.60
N SER A 383 12.15 0.84 -30.63
CA SER A 383 12.87 -0.40 -30.93
C SER A 383 12.66 -1.53 -29.92
N HIS A 384 12.20 -1.21 -28.71
CA HIS A 384 11.92 -2.16 -27.65
C HIS A 384 10.44 -2.58 -27.54
N LEU A 385 9.54 -2.01 -28.33
CA LEU A 385 8.11 -2.27 -28.23
C LEU A 385 7.74 -3.71 -28.63
N THR A 386 7.03 -4.41 -27.74
CA THR A 386 6.55 -5.78 -27.95
C THR A 386 5.02 -5.89 -27.91
N ASP A 387 4.32 -4.93 -27.29
CA ASP A 387 2.87 -4.95 -27.09
C ASP A 387 2.22 -3.57 -27.34
N LEU A 388 1.34 -3.51 -28.34
CA LEU A 388 0.54 -2.33 -28.73
C LEU A 388 -0.97 -2.61 -28.74
N PHE A 389 -1.45 -3.63 -28.03
CA PHE A 389 -2.88 -3.94 -27.98
C PHE A 389 -3.67 -2.74 -27.44
N TYR A 390 -4.66 -2.28 -28.21
CA TYR A 390 -5.57 -1.20 -27.83
C TYR A 390 -4.88 0.11 -27.41
N CYS A 391 -3.62 0.38 -27.77
CA CYS A 391 -2.85 1.51 -27.24
C CYS A 391 -3.58 2.87 -27.32
N PHE A 392 -4.29 3.15 -28.42
CA PHE A 392 -5.08 4.36 -28.64
C PHE A 392 -6.59 4.12 -28.72
N SER A 393 -7.05 2.90 -28.42
CA SER A 393 -8.44 2.49 -28.63
C SER A 393 -9.43 3.46 -27.96
N GLY A 394 -10.37 4.00 -28.72
CA GLY A 394 -11.41 4.91 -28.25
C GLY A 394 -10.95 6.36 -28.03
N SER A 395 -9.73 6.73 -28.38
CA SER A 395 -9.26 8.12 -28.36
C SER A 395 -9.81 8.88 -29.56
N LYS A 396 -11.13 9.12 -29.54
CA LYS A 396 -11.93 9.55 -30.68
C LYS A 396 -11.54 10.91 -31.27
N ASN A 397 -10.89 11.77 -30.48
CA ASN A 397 -10.56 13.14 -30.88
C ASN A 397 -9.10 13.30 -31.33
N ILE A 398 -8.27 12.24 -31.29
CA ILE A 398 -6.90 12.33 -31.79
C ILE A 398 -6.94 12.45 -33.31
N THR A 399 -6.39 13.54 -33.83
CA THR A 399 -6.39 13.85 -35.26
C THR A 399 -5.02 13.62 -35.89
N THR A 400 -3.95 13.83 -35.14
CA THR A 400 -2.57 13.77 -35.63
C THR A 400 -1.67 13.08 -34.61
N ILE A 401 -0.79 12.20 -35.10
CA ILE A 401 0.32 11.67 -34.32
C ILE A 401 1.61 12.01 -35.07
N TYR A 402 2.51 12.74 -34.40
CA TYR A 402 3.81 13.12 -34.96
C TYR A 402 4.86 12.07 -34.62
N ALA A 403 5.81 11.86 -35.52
CA ALA A 403 6.98 11.01 -35.28
C ALA A 403 8.15 11.48 -36.16
N ASP A 404 9.36 11.04 -35.83
CA ASP A 404 10.52 11.29 -36.69
C ASP A 404 10.39 10.57 -38.03
N SER A 405 11.00 11.12 -39.09
CA SER A 405 11.04 10.47 -40.40
C SER A 405 11.68 9.07 -40.37
N THR A 406 12.50 8.80 -39.35
CA THR A 406 13.17 7.52 -39.09
C THR A 406 12.31 6.51 -38.31
N TRP A 407 11.07 6.84 -37.96
CA TRP A 407 10.20 5.96 -37.19
C TRP A 407 10.04 4.58 -37.84
N ALA A 408 10.41 3.54 -37.10
CA ALA A 408 10.22 2.16 -37.51
C ALA A 408 9.92 1.28 -36.29
N LEU A 409 8.81 0.55 -36.33
CA LEU A 409 8.53 -0.48 -35.33
C LEU A 409 9.49 -1.68 -35.50
N PRO A 410 9.71 -2.48 -34.45
CA PRO A 410 10.46 -3.72 -34.54
C PRO A 410 9.91 -4.64 -35.64
N THR A 411 10.81 -5.30 -36.38
CA THR A 411 10.45 -6.19 -37.49
C THR A 411 9.87 -7.53 -37.03
N SER A 412 10.05 -7.89 -35.76
CA SER A 412 9.56 -9.12 -35.13
C SER A 412 9.38 -8.91 -33.63
N GLY A 413 8.74 -9.86 -32.94
CA GLY A 413 8.53 -9.80 -31.49
C GLY A 413 7.47 -8.80 -31.02
N ILE A 414 6.93 -7.97 -31.92
CA ILE A 414 5.83 -7.05 -31.65
C ILE A 414 4.48 -7.66 -31.98
N SER A 415 3.50 -7.39 -31.13
CA SER A 415 2.11 -7.81 -31.31
C SER A 415 1.15 -6.70 -30.91
N GLY A 416 -0.01 -6.68 -31.55
CA GLY A 416 -1.03 -5.69 -31.28
C GLY A 416 -2.28 -5.99 -32.08
N SER A 417 -3.44 -5.68 -31.50
CA SER A 417 -4.70 -5.64 -32.21
C SER A 417 -5.50 -4.45 -31.71
N GLN A 418 -6.34 -3.90 -32.59
CA GLN A 418 -7.23 -2.79 -32.25
C GLN A 418 -6.52 -1.58 -31.64
N CYS A 419 -5.24 -1.39 -31.98
CA CYS A 419 -4.39 -0.28 -31.53
C CYS A 419 -5.09 1.07 -31.75
N PHE A 420 -5.70 1.24 -32.91
CA PHE A 420 -6.46 2.45 -33.28
C PHE A 420 -7.98 2.22 -33.35
N TYR A 421 -8.53 1.24 -32.62
CA TYR A 421 -9.97 1.01 -32.67
C TYR A 421 -10.75 2.27 -32.25
N SER A 422 -11.78 2.66 -33.01
CA SER A 422 -12.57 3.87 -32.75
C SER A 422 -11.76 5.18 -32.61
N CYS A 423 -10.65 5.32 -33.33
CA CYS A 423 -9.92 6.59 -33.48
C CYS A 423 -10.46 7.39 -34.67
N ASN A 424 -11.76 7.70 -34.64
CA ASN A 424 -12.51 8.15 -35.81
C ASN A 424 -12.01 9.45 -36.46
N ALA A 425 -11.33 10.31 -35.70
CA ALA A 425 -10.80 11.59 -36.19
C ALA A 425 -9.36 11.49 -36.75
N LEU A 426 -8.70 10.33 -36.63
CA LEU A 426 -7.29 10.18 -36.96
C LEU A 426 -7.05 10.19 -38.48
N VAL A 427 -6.12 11.04 -38.92
CA VAL A 427 -5.70 11.16 -40.31
C VAL A 427 -4.17 11.16 -40.38
N GLY A 428 -3.61 10.24 -41.17
CA GLY A 428 -2.17 10.16 -41.40
C GLY A 428 -1.60 11.36 -42.16
N GLY A 429 -0.27 11.50 -42.15
CA GLY A 429 0.43 12.61 -42.79
C GLY A 429 0.15 12.79 -44.29
N ASN A 430 -0.15 11.69 -45.00
CA ASN A 430 -0.51 11.66 -46.42
C ASN A 430 -2.02 11.43 -46.64
N GLY A 431 -2.84 11.73 -45.64
CA GLY A 431 -4.30 11.71 -45.76
C GLY A 431 -4.95 10.35 -45.55
N THR A 432 -4.23 9.34 -45.04
CA THR A 432 -4.85 8.05 -44.69
C THR A 432 -5.87 8.27 -43.56
N THR A 433 -7.16 8.22 -43.90
CA THR A 433 -8.24 8.34 -42.91
C THR A 433 -8.49 7.03 -42.20
N TRP A 434 -8.88 7.13 -40.93
CA TRP A 434 -9.32 5.98 -40.15
C TRP A 434 -10.50 5.24 -40.79
N THR A 435 -10.48 3.89 -40.71
CA THR A 435 -11.63 3.03 -40.99
C THR A 435 -11.64 1.83 -40.04
N SER A 436 -12.78 1.14 -39.93
CA SER A 436 -12.92 -0.06 -39.08
C SER A 436 -11.98 -1.22 -39.49
N SER A 437 -11.50 -1.26 -40.74
CA SER A 437 -10.52 -2.24 -41.23
C SER A 437 -9.06 -1.83 -41.02
N LYS A 438 -8.79 -0.57 -40.62
CA LYS A 438 -7.45 0.01 -40.46
C LYS A 438 -7.12 0.30 -38.99
N THR A 439 -7.40 -0.66 -38.10
CA THR A 439 -7.27 -0.48 -36.65
C THR A 439 -6.04 -1.16 -36.05
N SER A 440 -5.31 -1.93 -36.84
CA SER A 440 -4.12 -2.67 -36.41
C SER A 440 -2.94 -1.75 -36.09
N TYR A 441 -2.06 -2.22 -35.21
CA TYR A 441 -0.79 -1.54 -34.88
C TYR A 441 0.12 -1.37 -36.11
N THR A 442 -0.08 -2.14 -37.17
CA THR A 442 0.68 -2.00 -38.43
C THR A 442 0.47 -0.65 -39.13
N TYR A 443 -0.55 0.12 -38.73
CA TYR A 443 -0.74 1.50 -39.18
C TYR A 443 0.04 2.53 -38.34
N PHE A 444 0.70 2.11 -37.24
CA PHE A 444 1.56 2.97 -36.42
C PHE A 444 2.94 3.12 -37.08
N ARG A 445 2.92 3.70 -38.27
CA ARG A 445 4.06 3.92 -39.17
C ARG A 445 3.86 5.22 -39.94
N ILE A 446 4.94 5.74 -40.51
CA ILE A 446 4.90 6.92 -41.37
C ILE A 446 3.92 6.69 -42.52
N ASP A 447 2.99 7.63 -42.68
CA ASP A 447 2.00 7.61 -43.75
C ASP A 447 2.61 8.12 -45.06
N THR A 448 2.63 7.27 -46.09
CA THR A 448 3.10 7.63 -47.43
C THR A 448 2.12 7.16 -48.49
N ALA A 449 2.27 7.65 -49.73
CA ALA A 449 1.40 7.27 -50.83
C ALA A 449 1.37 5.75 -51.11
N SER A 450 2.48 5.05 -50.92
CA SER A 450 2.57 3.60 -51.12
C SER A 450 2.28 2.80 -49.86
N THR A 451 2.38 3.42 -48.68
CA THR A 451 2.35 2.75 -47.39
C THR A 451 1.44 3.51 -46.42
N PRO A 452 0.13 3.21 -46.41
CA PRO A 452 -0.83 3.89 -45.55
C PRO A 452 -0.47 3.73 -44.06
N GLY A 453 -0.46 4.82 -43.31
CA GLY A 453 -0.15 4.88 -41.88
C GLY A 453 -0.88 6.03 -41.19
N TYR A 454 -0.67 6.20 -39.89
CA TYR A 454 -1.27 7.30 -39.12
C TYR A 454 -0.26 8.32 -38.59
N LEU A 455 1.03 8.10 -38.84
CA LEU A 455 2.06 9.04 -38.40
C LEU A 455 2.30 10.11 -39.45
N ARG A 456 2.41 11.34 -38.99
CA ARG A 456 2.89 12.47 -39.77
C ARG A 456 4.37 12.68 -39.44
N SER A 457 5.24 12.43 -40.41
CA SER A 457 6.64 12.81 -40.29
C SER A 457 6.77 14.33 -40.34
N ILE A 458 7.60 14.88 -39.48
CA ILE A 458 8.12 16.24 -39.64
C ILE A 458 9.61 16.08 -39.87
N GLU A 459 10.11 16.51 -41.02
CA GLU A 459 11.55 16.72 -41.16
C GLU A 459 11.91 17.92 -40.28
N PHE A 460 12.82 17.75 -39.33
CA PHE A 460 13.52 18.91 -38.79
C PHE A 460 14.13 19.63 -40.00
N PRO A 461 13.89 20.95 -40.21
CA PRO A 461 14.71 21.68 -41.15
C PRO A 461 16.14 21.49 -40.64
N ASN A 462 16.96 20.78 -41.41
CA ASN A 462 18.33 20.45 -41.07
C ASN A 462 18.98 21.66 -40.41
N ALA A 463 19.42 21.52 -39.16
CA ALA A 463 20.48 22.35 -38.65
C ALA A 463 21.65 22.13 -39.61
N THR A 464 21.79 23.05 -40.56
CA THR A 464 22.90 23.05 -41.49
C THR A 464 24.16 23.35 -40.68
N PRO A 465 25.28 22.69 -40.98
CA PRO A 465 26.44 22.59 -40.09
C PRO A 465 27.09 23.92 -39.75
#